data_AF-A0A661EUP1-F1
#
_entry.id   AF-A0A661EUP1-F1
#
_cell.length_a   1.000
_cell.length_b   1.000
_cell.length_c   1.000
_cell.angle_alpha   90.00
_cell.angle_beta   90.00
_cell.angle_gamma   90.00
#
_symmetry.space_group_name_H-M   'P 1'
#
loop_
_entity.id
_entity.type
_entity.pdbx_description
1 polymer ?
#
loop_
_entity_poly.entity_id
_entity_poly.type
_entity_poly.pdbx_seq_one_letter_code
_entity_poly.pdbx_strand_id
1 'polypeptide(L)' 'MNGATATLNQVDSQAEVEIVQGDFRATLVCVIDDRVADGCVYIPAGVPGTELLGPMVGPLTMSQA' A
#
# COMPACT_ATOMS: atom_id res chain seq x y z
N MET A 1 -5.27 3.27 -2.09
CA MET A 1 -6.01 2.21 -2.83
C MET A 1 -7.49 2.58 -2.86
N ASN A 2 -8.34 1.90 -3.62
CA ASN A 2 -9.79 2.18 -3.58
C ASN A 2 -10.52 1.44 -2.45
N GLY A 3 -11.80 1.76 -2.24
CA GLY A 3 -12.61 1.15 -1.18
C GLY A 3 -12.82 -0.36 -1.32
N ALA A 4 -12.97 -0.86 -2.54
CA ALA A 4 -13.16 -2.29 -2.80
C ALA A 4 -11.92 -3.11 -2.42
N THR A 5 -10.74 -2.62 -2.80
CA THR A 5 -9.45 -3.25 -2.49
C THR A 5 -9.17 -3.21 -0.98
N ALA A 6 -9.48 -2.10 -0.32
CA ALA A 6 -9.35 -1.99 1.14
C ALA A 6 -10.27 -2.96 1.89
N THR A 7 -11.53 -3.08 1.47
CA THR A 7 -12.49 -4.03 2.04
C THR A 7 -12.01 -5.48 1.89
N LEU A 8 -11.52 -5.84 0.70
CA LEU A 8 -11.01 -7.18 0.42
C LEU A 8 -9.81 -7.54 1.30
N ASN A 9 -8.95 -6.57 1.62
CA ASN A 9 -7.73 -6.76 2.40
C ASN A 9 -7.90 -6.39 3.89
N GLN A 10 -9.12 -6.07 4.33
CA GLN A 10 -9.44 -5.73 5.72
C GLN A 10 -8.58 -4.58 6.27
N VAL A 11 -8.39 -3.53 5.47
CA VAL A 11 -7.59 -2.36 5.85
C VAL A 11 -8.48 -1.13 5.99
N ASP A 12 -8.39 -0.47 7.14
CA ASP A 12 -9.13 0.77 7.40
C ASP A 12 -8.46 2.00 6.77
N SER A 13 -9.27 3.03 6.50
CA SER A 13 -8.74 4.34 6.12
C SER A 13 -7.94 4.94 7.28
N GLN A 14 -6.82 5.60 6.96
CA GLN A 14 -5.89 6.21 7.93
C GLN A 14 -5.15 5.22 8.84
N ALA A 15 -5.33 3.90 8.64
CA ALA A 15 -4.54 2.91 9.37
C ALA A 15 -3.08 2.88 8.89
N GLU A 16 -2.16 2.53 9.79
CA GLU A 16 -0.82 2.12 9.40
C GLU A 16 -0.86 0.72 8.78
N VAL A 17 -0.17 0.57 7.66
CA VAL A 17 -0.16 -0.65 6.86
C VAL A 17 1.29 -1.03 6.60
N GLU A 18 1.66 -2.24 7.03
CA GLU A 18 2.91 -2.86 6.58
C GLU A 18 2.72 -3.31 5.13
N ILE A 19 3.62 -2.88 4.26
CA ILE A 19 3.71 -3.25 2.86
C ILE A 19 4.97 -4.07 2.66
N VAL A 20 4.85 -5.21 1.98
CA VAL A 20 5.96 -6.10 1.66
C VAL A 20 6.06 -6.27 0.15
N GLN A 21 7.24 -5.98 -0.41
CA GLN A 21 7.53 -6.12 -1.83
C GLN A 21 8.80 -6.95 -2.02
N GLY A 22 8.63 -8.27 -2.19
CA GLY A 22 9.75 -9.21 -2.14
C GLY A 22 10.34 -9.24 -0.72
N ASP A 23 11.63 -8.95 -0.60
CA ASP A 23 12.33 -8.88 0.71
C ASP A 23 12.25 -7.49 1.37
N PHE A 24 11.68 -6.51 0.67
CA PHE A 24 11.60 -5.13 1.11
C PHE A 24 10.32 -4.84 1.88
N ARG A 25 10.39 -3.97 2.89
CA ARG A 25 9.27 -3.65 3.78
C ARG A 25 9.22 -2.15 4.06
N ALA A 26 8.00 -1.62 4.15
CA ALA A 26 7.75 -0.26 4.62
C ALA A 26 6.40 -0.18 5.34
N THR A 27 6.27 0.72 6.31
CA THR A 27 4.98 1.04 6.94
C THR A 27 4.51 2.40 6.45
N LEU A 28 3.30 2.46 5.89
CA LEU A 28 2.71 3.67 5.34
C LEU A 28 1.28 3.84 5.84
N VAL A 29 0.76 5.07 5.82
CA VAL A 29 -0.64 5.34 6.14
C VAL A 29 -1.53 5.07 4.93
N CYS A 30 -2.60 4.32 5.14
CA CYS A 30 -3.60 4.03 4.12
C CYS A 30 -4.47 5.26 3.80
N VAL A 31 -4.55 5.61 2.52
CA VAL A 31 -5.53 6.55 1.99
C VAL A 31 -6.45 5.83 0.99
N ILE A 32 -7.76 5.99 1.20
CA ILE A 32 -8.78 5.51 0.28
C ILE A 32 -9.03 6.57 -0.79
N ASP A 33 -8.80 6.19 -2.04
CA ASP A 33 -9.02 6.99 -3.24
C ASP A 33 -9.60 6.09 -4.33
N ASP A 34 -10.88 6.31 -4.64
CA ASP A 34 -11.64 5.50 -5.61
C ASP A 34 -11.17 5.68 -7.06
N ARG A 35 -10.23 6.59 -7.32
CA ARG A 35 -9.58 6.72 -8.64
C ARG A 35 -8.47 5.70 -8.85
N VAL A 36 -8.03 5.01 -7.79
CA VAL A 36 -7.08 3.89 -7.91
C VAL A 36 -7.81 2.67 -8.45
N ALA A 37 -7.20 1.98 -9.41
CA ALA A 37 -7.78 0.78 -10.01
C ALA A 37 -7.97 -0.35 -8.98
N ASP A 38 -8.96 -1.21 -9.24
CA ASP A 38 -9.22 -2.39 -8.41
C ASP A 38 -7.99 -3.30 -8.31
N GLY A 39 -7.71 -3.80 -7.11
CA GLY A 39 -6.57 -4.68 -6.84
C GLY A 39 -5.20 -3.98 -6.86
N CYS A 40 -5.17 -2.65 -7.01
CA CYS A 40 -3.93 -1.88 -7.06
C CYS A 40 -3.75 -0.98 -5.82
N VAL A 41 -2.49 -0.76 -5.46
CA VAL A 41 -2.08 0.28 -4.51
C VAL A 41 -1.20 1.27 -5.25
N TYR A 42 -1.48 2.56 -5.05
CA TYR A 42 -0.59 3.63 -5.47
C TYR A 42 0.33 4.00 -4.30
N ILE A 43 1.63 3.84 -4.48
CA ILE A 43 2.66 4.23 -3.51
C ILE A 43 3.46 5.37 -4.13
N PRO A 44 3.43 6.59 -3.56
CA PRO A 44 4.22 7.70 -4.06
C PRO A 44 5.73 7.41 -3.96
N ALA A 45 6.46 7.65 -5.04
CA ALA A 45 7.92 7.60 -5.00
C ALA A 45 8.49 8.85 -4.31
N GLY A 46 9.51 8.68 -3.48
CA GLY A 46 10.24 9.79 -2.85
C GLY A 46 9.53 10.42 -1.65
N VAL A 47 8.59 9.72 -1.02
CA VAL A 47 8.08 10.08 0.30
C VAL A 47 8.81 9.24 1.36
N PRO A 48 9.02 9.76 2.58
CA PRO A 48 9.76 9.04 3.62
C PRO A 48 9.24 7.61 3.83
N GLY A 49 10.15 6.64 3.85
CA GLY A 49 9.86 5.22 3.99
C GLY A 49 9.74 4.47 2.66
N THR A 50 9.45 5.13 1.53
CA THR A 50 9.31 4.43 0.24
C THR A 50 10.64 4.15 -0.44
N GLU A 51 11.73 4.79 0.00
CA GLU A 51 13.11 4.44 -0.38
C GLU A 51 13.53 3.04 0.06
N LEU A 52 12.81 2.44 1.02
CA LEU A 52 13.05 1.08 1.50
C LEU A 52 12.42 0.01 0.60
N LEU A 53 11.49 0.40 -0.27
CA LEU A 53 10.79 -0.53 -1.17
C LEU A 53 11.66 -0.88 -2.37
N GLY A 54 11.33 -2.02 -2.99
CA GLY A 54 12.05 -2.55 -4.13
C GLY A 54 11.68 -1.86 -5.46
N PRO A 55 11.31 -2.63 -6.50
CA PRO A 55 10.94 -2.07 -7.80
C PRO A 55 9.83 -1.00 -7.73
N MET A 56 9.88 0.01 -8.60
CA MET A 56 8.81 1.05 -8.67
C MET A 56 7.42 0.49 -9.00
N VAL A 57 7.34 -0.68 -9.65
CA VAL A 57 6.10 -1.37 -9.98
C VAL A 57 6.31 -2.86 -9.74
N GLY A 58 5.38 -3.49 -9.02
CA GLY A 58 5.44 -4.93 -8.77
C GLY A 58 4.32 -5.39 -7.85
N PRO A 59 4.18 -6.72 -7.70
CA PRO A 59 3.28 -7.28 -6.72
C PRO A 59 3.75 -6.94 -5.30
N LEU A 60 2.81 -6.78 -4.39
CA LEU A 60 3.07 -6.59 -2.97
C LEU A 60 2.06 -7.38 -2.15
N THR A 61 2.37 -7.60 -0.88
CA THR A 61 1.38 -7.97 0.12
C THR A 61 1.27 -6.86 1.14
N MET A 62 0.14 -6.82 1.85
CA MET A 62 -0.07 -5.83 2.89
C MET A 62 -0.82 -6.42 4.07
N SER A 63 -0.61 -5.84 5.23
CA SER A 63 -1.38 -6.12 6.45
C SER A 63 -1.49 -4.85 7.28
N GLN A 64 -2.66 -4.64 7.88
CA GLN A 64 -2.83 -3.59 8.88
C GLN A 64 -1.95 -3.91 10.11
N ALA A 65 -1.23 -2.90 10.60
CA ALA A 65 -0.34 -3.02 11.77
C ALA A 65 -1.12 -3.14 13.09
#